data_AF-A0A6G0FKI9-F1
#
_entry.id   AF-A0A6G0FKI9-F1
#
_cell.length_a   1.000
_cell.length_b   1.000
_cell.length_c   1.000
_cell.angle_alpha   90.00
_cell.angle_beta   90.00
_cell.angle_gamma   90.00
#
_symmetry.space_group_name_H-M   'P 1'
#
loop_
_entity.id
_entity.type
_entity.pdbx_description
1 polymer ?
#
loop_
_entity_poly.entity_id
_entity_poly.type
_entity_poly.pdbx_seq_one_letter_code
_entity_poly.pdbx_strand_id
1 'polypeptide(L)'
;MSGVTQWFIDWGVPIALIIGVVWVVGAGRSEKSWSGIYRVFTLVDPPAHAVARGASVLGWLLVPALIGGVAGHVIAARMQRVKDIATNHLFQRRSLKRRFKLPGKITFLESLHAKSAEDQEFLDRYVRRAHWGDWKKAQDHWEILVRDVLCTVELAELDRNEALESAESFARAVMFMTGYQDTCLVCTARANQP
;
A
#
# COMPACT_ATOMS: atom_id res chain seq x y z
N MET A 1 -26.36 6.13 3.45
CA MET A 1 -25.46 5.34 4.32
C MET A 1 -24.52 4.59 3.39
N SER A 2 -23.20 4.74 3.56
CA SER A 2 -22.20 4.23 2.62
C SER A 2 -21.99 2.72 2.78
N GLY A 3 -21.52 2.07 1.71
CA GLY A 3 -21.58 0.62 1.48
C GLY A 3 -21.00 -0.32 2.55
N VAL A 4 -20.30 0.18 3.58
CA VAL A 4 -19.84 -0.63 4.72
C VAL A 4 -20.96 -0.94 5.68
N THR A 5 -21.78 0.05 6.05
CA THR A 5 -22.92 -0.17 6.93
C THR A 5 -23.91 -1.11 6.23
N GLN A 6 -24.07 -0.94 4.92
CA GLN A 6 -24.91 -1.81 4.11
C GLN A 6 -24.30 -3.22 3.95
N TRP A 7 -23.01 -3.39 3.70
CA TRP A 7 -22.39 -4.72 3.67
C TRP A 7 -22.43 -5.43 5.03
N PHE A 8 -22.20 -4.70 6.13
CA PHE A 8 -22.29 -5.25 7.48
C PHE A 8 -23.72 -5.64 7.84
N ILE A 9 -24.72 -4.90 7.34
CA ILE A 9 -26.13 -5.26 7.50
C ILE A 9 -26.51 -6.42 6.57
N ASP A 10 -26.14 -6.37 5.29
CA ASP A 10 -26.53 -7.34 4.27
C ASP A 10 -25.84 -8.69 4.44
N TRP A 11 -24.59 -8.72 4.96
CA TRP A 11 -23.81 -9.94 5.13
C TRP A 11 -23.40 -10.19 6.58
N GLY A 12 -23.01 -9.15 7.32
CA GLY A 12 -22.59 -9.30 8.72
C GLY A 12 -23.72 -9.75 9.65
N VAL A 13 -24.93 -9.19 9.51
CA VAL A 13 -26.11 -9.61 10.29
C VAL A 13 -26.50 -11.05 10.00
N PRO A 14 -26.69 -11.51 8.75
CA PRO A 14 -27.05 -12.92 8.51
C PRO A 14 -25.92 -13.88 8.93
N ILE A 15 -24.65 -13.52 8.77
CA ILE A 15 -23.52 -14.34 9.26
C ILE A 15 -23.56 -14.43 10.79
N ALA A 16 -23.73 -13.31 11.49
CA ALA A 16 -23.84 -13.30 12.95
C ALA A 16 -25.07 -14.08 13.45
N LEU A 17 -26.17 -14.04 12.71
CA LEU A 17 -27.40 -14.78 13.01
C LEU A 17 -27.19 -16.29 12.84
N ILE A 18 -26.55 -16.72 11.74
CA ILE A 18 -26.19 -18.13 11.51
C ILE A 18 -25.23 -18.62 12.60
N ILE A 19 -24.20 -17.83 12.94
CA ILE A 19 -23.26 -18.18 14.02
C ILE A 19 -23.99 -18.27 15.36
N GLY A 20 -24.84 -17.29 15.67
CA GLY A 20 -25.64 -17.29 16.89
C GLY A 20 -26.53 -18.54 17.00
N VAL A 21 -27.19 -18.94 15.91
CA VAL A 21 -28.00 -20.16 15.85
C VAL A 21 -27.13 -21.40 16.05
N VAL A 22 -26.00 -21.52 15.35
CA VAL A 22 -25.06 -22.65 15.53
C VAL A 22 -24.53 -22.71 16.96
N TRP A 23 -24.28 -21.55 17.58
CA TRP A 23 -23.75 -21.45 18.92
C TRP A 23 -24.79 -21.79 19.99
N VAL A 24 -26.03 -21.30 19.88
CA VAL A 24 -27.14 -21.60 20.80
C VAL A 24 -27.57 -23.08 20.68
N VAL A 25 -27.70 -23.60 19.45
CA VAL A 25 -28.06 -25.01 19.20
C VAL A 25 -26.94 -25.95 19.62
N GLY A 26 -25.68 -25.57 19.40
CA GLY A 26 -24.52 -26.30 19.91
C GLY A 26 -24.49 -26.30 21.44
N ALA A 27 -24.76 -25.15 22.08
CA ALA A 27 -24.65 -24.97 23.53
C ALA A 27 -25.71 -25.77 24.27
N GLY A 28 -26.91 -25.86 23.72
CA GLY A 28 -27.97 -26.72 24.22
C GLY A 28 -27.70 -28.22 24.07
N ARG A 29 -26.72 -28.63 23.25
CA ARG A 29 -26.38 -30.04 23.00
C ARG A 29 -25.02 -30.48 23.56
N SER A 30 -24.28 -29.57 24.19
CA SER A 30 -22.96 -29.84 24.76
C SER A 30 -23.05 -30.11 26.27
N GLU A 31 -22.57 -31.26 26.73
CA GLU A 31 -22.54 -31.63 28.16
C GLU A 31 -21.71 -30.66 29.02
N LYS A 32 -20.77 -29.91 28.42
CA LYS A 32 -19.87 -28.98 29.12
C LYS A 32 -20.32 -27.52 29.07
N SER A 33 -21.55 -27.23 28.65
CA SER A 33 -22.08 -25.87 28.52
C SER A 33 -21.21 -24.98 27.61
N TRP A 34 -21.36 -23.65 27.69
CA TRP A 34 -20.86 -22.63 26.75
C TRP A 34 -19.34 -22.66 26.51
N SER A 35 -18.55 -23.15 27.48
CA SER A 35 -17.09 -23.26 27.37
C SER A 35 -16.64 -24.40 26.45
N GLY A 36 -17.44 -25.47 26.31
CA GLY A 36 -17.13 -26.61 25.46
C GLY A 36 -17.14 -26.27 23.97
N ILE A 37 -18.03 -25.38 23.55
CA ILE A 37 -18.13 -24.98 22.14
C ILE A 37 -17.02 -24.03 21.75
N TYR A 38 -16.65 -23.11 22.64
CA TYR A 38 -15.52 -22.23 22.40
C TYR A 38 -14.24 -23.03 22.13
N ARG A 39 -14.00 -24.10 22.90
CA ARG A 39 -12.84 -24.99 22.72
C ARG A 39 -12.88 -25.77 21.41
N VAL A 40 -14.05 -26.22 20.96
CA VAL A 40 -14.19 -26.91 19.67
C VAL A 40 -14.11 -25.93 18.49
N PHE A 41 -14.63 -24.72 18.65
CA PHE A 41 -14.55 -23.64 17.66
C PHE A 41 -13.11 -23.19 17.42
N THR A 42 -12.28 -23.24 18.47
CA THR A 42 -10.84 -22.93 18.45
C THR A 42 -9.96 -24.16 18.22
N LEU A 43 -10.54 -25.32 17.91
CA LEU A 43 -9.83 -26.59 17.66
C LEU A 43 -8.94 -27.07 18.84
N VAL A 44 -9.19 -26.59 20.05
CA VAL A 44 -8.50 -27.02 21.27
C VAL A 44 -8.91 -28.45 21.64
N ASP A 45 -10.13 -28.87 21.32
CA ASP A 45 -10.63 -30.24 21.47
C ASP A 45 -11.17 -30.77 20.11
N PRO A 46 -10.94 -32.06 19.75
CA PRO A 46 -11.39 -32.62 18.47
C PRO A 46 -12.93 -32.73 18.39
N PRO A 47 -13.56 -32.37 17.25
CA PRO A 47 -15.02 -32.33 17.12
C PRO A 47 -15.64 -33.73 17.08
N ALA A 48 -16.37 -34.11 18.14
CA ALA A 48 -16.98 -35.44 18.27
C ALA A 48 -18.27 -35.65 17.42
N HIS A 49 -18.96 -34.58 17.00
CA HIS A 49 -20.26 -34.66 16.31
C HIS A 49 -20.32 -33.77 15.05
N ALA A 50 -21.23 -34.05 14.11
CA ALA A 50 -21.33 -33.36 12.81
C ALA A 50 -21.51 -31.83 12.92
N VAL A 51 -22.28 -31.36 13.92
CA VAL A 51 -22.47 -29.93 14.20
C VAL A 51 -21.18 -29.26 14.66
N ALA A 52 -20.34 -30.01 15.39
CA ALA A 52 -19.05 -29.54 15.90
C ALA A 52 -18.00 -29.41 14.79
N ARG A 53 -18.07 -30.27 13.75
CA ARG A 53 -17.27 -30.09 12.51
C ARG A 53 -17.70 -28.85 11.73
N GLY A 54 -19.01 -28.62 11.60
CA GLY A 54 -19.55 -27.42 10.96
C GLY A 54 -19.05 -26.14 11.66
N ALA A 55 -19.07 -26.12 12.99
CA ALA A 55 -18.55 -25.01 13.79
C ALA A 55 -17.03 -24.77 13.60
N SER A 56 -16.23 -25.83 13.49
CA SER A 56 -14.78 -25.73 13.23
C SER A 56 -14.46 -25.16 11.84
N VAL A 57 -15.17 -25.61 10.79
CA VAL A 57 -15.03 -25.07 9.43
C VAL A 57 -15.50 -23.61 9.36
N LEU A 58 -16.59 -23.27 10.05
CA LEU A 58 -17.06 -21.89 10.19
C LEU A 58 -16.02 -20.99 10.87
N GLY A 59 -15.40 -21.43 11.96
CA GLY A 59 -14.33 -20.67 12.63
C GLY A 59 -13.14 -20.39 11.71
N TRP A 60 -12.72 -21.37 10.93
CA TRP A 60 -11.62 -21.23 9.96
C TRP A 60 -11.95 -20.34 8.76
N LEU A 61 -13.20 -20.29 8.30
CA LEU A 61 -13.59 -19.43 7.19
C LEU A 61 -13.91 -18.01 7.65
N LEU A 62 -14.46 -17.87 8.86
CA LEU A 62 -14.92 -16.59 9.40
C LEU A 62 -13.76 -15.66 9.74
N VAL A 63 -12.71 -16.17 10.37
CA VAL A 63 -11.57 -15.35 10.81
C VAL A 63 -10.83 -14.72 9.63
N PRO A 64 -10.43 -15.46 8.58
CA PRO A 64 -9.82 -14.87 7.39
C PRO A 64 -10.78 -13.99 6.60
N ALA A 65 -12.08 -14.30 6.55
CA ALA A 65 -13.06 -13.48 5.84
C ALA A 65 -13.29 -12.13 6.54
N LEU A 66 -13.34 -12.10 7.89
CA LEU A 66 -13.45 -10.87 8.66
C LEU A 66 -12.16 -10.03 8.56
N ILE A 67 -11.00 -10.64 8.75
CA ILE A 67 -9.71 -9.94 8.67
C ILE A 67 -9.45 -9.46 7.23
N GLY A 68 -9.66 -10.32 6.24
CA GLY A 68 -9.49 -10.01 4.82
C GLY A 68 -10.49 -8.95 4.32
N GLY A 69 -11.75 -9.00 4.79
CA GLY A 69 -12.76 -7.99 4.48
C GLY A 69 -12.44 -6.61 5.06
N VAL A 70 -12.00 -6.55 6.33
CA VAL A 70 -11.56 -5.30 6.96
C VAL A 70 -10.30 -4.75 6.30
N ALA A 71 -9.31 -5.60 6.01
CA ALA A 71 -8.07 -5.20 5.34
C ALA A 71 -8.34 -4.66 3.92
N GLY A 72 -9.14 -5.38 3.12
CA GLY A 72 -9.54 -4.95 1.78
C GLY A 72 -10.30 -3.63 1.79
N HIS A 73 -11.17 -3.42 2.79
CA HIS A 73 -11.91 -2.17 2.92
C HIS A 73 -11.03 -0.99 3.32
N VAL A 74 -10.09 -1.17 4.26
CA VAL A 74 -9.14 -0.10 4.63
C VAL A 74 -8.29 0.33 3.43
N ILE A 75 -7.84 -0.63 2.62
CA ILE A 75 -7.08 -0.37 1.39
C ILE A 75 -7.95 0.39 0.37
N ALA A 76 -9.17 -0.09 0.11
CA ALA A 76 -10.08 0.56 -0.84
C ALA A 76 -10.50 1.97 -0.40
N ALA A 77 -10.79 2.17 0.89
CA ALA A 77 -11.18 3.46 1.46
C ALA A 77 -10.02 4.46 1.48
N ARG A 78 -8.78 4.00 1.72
CA ARG A 78 -7.57 4.82 1.53
C ARG A 78 -7.45 5.24 0.07
N MET A 79 -7.58 4.31 -0.86
CA MET A 79 -7.42 4.58 -2.29
C MET A 79 -8.48 5.53 -2.86
N GLN A 80 -9.74 5.42 -2.43
CA GLN A 80 -10.81 6.35 -2.81
C GLN A 80 -10.60 7.76 -2.25
N ARG A 81 -10.25 7.90 -0.96
CA ARG A 81 -9.91 9.22 -0.39
C ARG A 81 -8.72 9.87 -1.10
N VAL A 82 -7.70 9.08 -1.43
CA VAL A 82 -6.51 9.53 -2.18
C VAL A 82 -6.90 10.04 -3.57
N LYS A 83 -7.83 9.38 -4.26
CA LYS A 83 -8.34 9.84 -5.58
C LYS A 83 -9.19 11.11 -5.50
N ASP A 84 -10.08 11.22 -4.52
CA ASP A 84 -10.97 12.39 -4.40
C ASP A 84 -10.22 13.66 -3.95
N ILE A 85 -9.21 13.51 -3.07
CA ILE A 85 -8.36 14.63 -2.64
C ILE A 85 -7.46 15.10 -3.79
N ALA A 86 -6.84 14.17 -4.53
CA ALA A 86 -5.96 14.51 -5.66
C ALA A 86 -6.73 15.27 -6.76
N THR A 87 -7.92 14.82 -7.14
CA THR A 87 -8.59 15.37 -8.33
C THR A 87 -9.15 16.78 -8.11
N ASN A 88 -9.67 17.09 -6.91
CA ASN A 88 -10.27 18.39 -6.63
C ASN A 88 -9.28 19.43 -6.08
N HIS A 89 -8.23 19.03 -5.34
CA HIS A 89 -7.31 19.98 -4.71
C HIS A 89 -6.04 20.29 -5.52
N LEU A 90 -5.58 19.40 -6.41
CA LEU A 90 -4.36 19.65 -7.22
C LEU A 90 -4.47 20.86 -8.16
N PHE A 91 -5.70 21.28 -8.52
CA PHE A 91 -5.92 22.36 -9.48
C PHE A 91 -6.52 23.65 -8.89
N GLN A 92 -7.17 23.61 -7.72
CA GLN A 92 -8.01 24.75 -7.27
C GLN A 92 -7.29 25.86 -6.50
N ARG A 93 -6.06 25.66 -5.97
CA ARG A 93 -5.36 26.71 -5.20
C ARG A 93 -3.99 27.05 -5.78
N ARG A 94 -3.97 27.65 -6.99
CA ARG A 94 -2.77 28.35 -7.48
C ARG A 94 -2.86 29.83 -7.11
N SER A 95 -2.19 30.22 -6.03
CA SER A 95 -2.01 31.64 -5.69
C SER A 95 -1.17 32.33 -6.77
N LEU A 96 -1.51 33.58 -7.11
CA LEU A 96 -0.77 34.38 -8.12
C LEU A 96 0.74 34.44 -7.82
N LYS A 97 1.13 34.45 -6.54
CA LYS A 97 2.53 34.43 -6.09
C LYS A 97 3.27 33.14 -6.49
N ARG A 98 2.60 31.98 -6.49
CA ARG A 98 3.15 30.71 -6.98
C ARG A 98 3.30 30.66 -8.51
N ARG A 99 2.54 31.47 -9.26
CA ARG A 99 2.63 31.57 -10.73
C ARG A 99 3.92 32.25 -11.20
N PHE A 100 4.54 33.09 -10.37
CA PHE A 100 5.77 33.82 -10.69
C PHE A 100 7.06 33.11 -10.24
N LYS A 101 6.99 31.98 -9.52
CA LYS A 101 8.16 31.21 -9.12
C LYS A 101 8.61 30.35 -10.30
N LEU A 102 9.86 30.46 -10.71
CA LEU A 102 10.42 29.66 -11.81
C LEU A 102 10.28 28.16 -11.49
N PRO A 103 10.00 27.30 -12.49
CA PRO A 103 10.01 25.87 -12.29
C PRO A 103 11.37 25.41 -11.73
N GLY A 104 11.34 24.68 -10.60
CA GLY A 104 12.48 23.86 -10.22
C GLY A 104 12.84 22.90 -11.36
N LYS A 105 14.14 22.70 -11.59
CA LYS A 105 14.65 21.74 -12.58
C LYS A 105 15.11 20.50 -11.86
N ILE A 106 14.75 19.33 -12.38
CA ILE A 106 15.26 18.06 -11.87
C ILE A 106 16.79 18.10 -11.94
N THR A 107 17.43 17.68 -10.86
CA THR A 107 18.88 17.69 -10.71
C THR A 107 19.53 16.87 -11.82
N PHE A 108 20.48 17.50 -12.52
CA PHE A 108 21.29 16.83 -13.53
C PHE A 108 22.36 15.97 -12.84
N LEU A 109 22.40 14.67 -13.16
CA LEU A 109 23.24 13.71 -12.46
C LEU A 109 24.73 14.04 -12.54
N GLU A 110 25.23 14.50 -13.68
CA GLU A 110 26.66 14.87 -13.80
C GLU A 110 27.03 16.04 -12.88
N SER A 111 26.06 16.90 -12.56
CA SER A 111 26.30 18.00 -11.63
C SER A 111 26.54 17.51 -10.19
N LEU A 112 26.22 16.26 -9.88
CA LEU A 112 26.45 15.66 -8.56
C LEU A 112 27.86 15.08 -8.41
N HIS A 113 28.60 14.98 -9.50
CA HIS A 113 29.94 14.42 -9.50
C HIS A 113 30.89 15.28 -8.63
N ALA A 114 31.61 14.63 -7.71
CA ALA A 114 32.53 15.27 -6.76
C ALA A 114 31.93 16.35 -5.83
N LYS A 115 30.60 16.43 -5.66
CA LYS A 115 29.96 17.35 -4.71
C LYS A 115 30.02 16.86 -3.26
N SER A 116 29.75 15.58 -3.03
CA SER A 116 29.78 14.95 -1.70
C SER A 116 30.07 13.46 -1.83
N ALA A 117 30.47 12.83 -0.71
CA ALA A 117 30.69 11.38 -0.68
C ALA A 117 29.39 10.59 -0.92
N GLU A 118 28.27 11.07 -0.37
CA GLU A 118 26.95 10.46 -0.54
C GLU A 118 26.45 10.55 -1.99
N ASP A 119 26.63 11.71 -2.63
CA ASP A 119 26.29 11.89 -4.04
C ASP A 119 27.15 10.99 -4.94
N GLN A 120 28.45 10.84 -4.61
CA GLN A 120 29.33 9.97 -5.36
C GLN A 120 28.95 8.49 -5.21
N GLU A 121 28.57 8.06 -4.01
CA GLU A 121 28.08 6.70 -3.77
C GLU A 121 26.78 6.44 -4.54
N PHE A 122 25.86 7.40 -4.53
CA PHE A 122 24.64 7.32 -5.32
C PHE A 122 24.94 7.19 -6.81
N LEU A 123 25.84 8.01 -7.36
CA LEU A 123 26.25 7.93 -8.77
C LEU A 123 26.92 6.59 -9.11
N ASP A 124 27.77 6.07 -8.23
CA ASP A 124 28.42 4.78 -8.42
C ASP A 124 27.40 3.63 -8.47
N ARG A 125 26.40 3.64 -7.58
CA ARG A 125 25.34 2.62 -7.61
C ARG A 125 24.39 2.81 -8.79
N TYR A 126 23.88 4.02 -8.97
CA TYR A 126 22.84 4.32 -9.94
C TYR A 126 23.37 4.34 -11.38
N VAL A 127 24.44 5.08 -11.65
CA VAL A 127 24.97 5.22 -13.01
C VAL A 127 25.88 4.05 -13.34
N ARG A 128 26.91 3.77 -12.53
CA ARG A 128 27.91 2.75 -12.89
C ARG A 128 27.37 1.33 -12.78
N ARG A 129 26.63 0.98 -11.73
CA ARG A 129 26.11 -0.40 -11.57
C ARG A 129 24.77 -0.61 -12.27
N ALA A 130 23.74 0.17 -11.95
CA ALA A 130 22.40 -0.05 -12.48
C ALA A 130 22.23 0.30 -13.97
N HIS A 131 23.07 1.20 -14.51
CA HIS A 131 23.05 1.61 -15.92
C HIS A 131 24.36 1.33 -16.67
N TRP A 132 25.28 0.55 -16.08
CA TRP A 132 26.57 0.18 -16.68
C TRP A 132 27.40 1.37 -17.20
N GLY A 133 27.28 2.53 -16.56
CA GLY A 133 28.00 3.75 -16.94
C GLY A 133 27.33 4.58 -18.04
N ASP A 134 26.14 4.21 -18.52
CA ASP A 134 25.38 5.02 -19.48
C ASP A 134 24.70 6.20 -18.78
N TRP A 135 25.39 7.34 -18.78
CA TRP A 135 24.93 8.60 -18.19
C TRP A 135 23.65 9.13 -18.81
N LYS A 136 23.50 9.01 -20.13
CA LYS A 136 22.32 9.54 -20.83
C LYS A 136 21.08 8.73 -20.44
N LYS A 137 21.19 7.41 -20.43
CA LYS A 137 20.11 6.52 -20.01
C LYS A 137 19.80 6.67 -18.53
N ALA A 138 20.81 6.80 -17.68
CA ALA A 138 20.63 7.05 -16.26
C ALA A 138 19.90 8.40 -16.01
N GLN A 139 20.25 9.46 -16.74
CA GLN A 139 19.56 10.74 -16.64
C GLN A 139 18.09 10.66 -17.08
N ASP A 140 17.79 10.01 -18.21
CA ASP A 140 16.41 9.79 -18.67
C ASP A 140 15.58 9.05 -17.61
N HIS A 141 16.14 7.96 -17.08
CA HIS A 141 15.47 7.15 -16.06
C HIS A 141 15.31 7.88 -14.73
N TRP A 142 16.29 8.73 -14.36
CA TRP A 142 16.20 9.58 -13.19
C TRP A 142 15.07 10.60 -13.31
N GLU A 143 14.95 11.25 -14.46
CA GLU A 143 13.86 12.20 -14.73
C GLU A 143 12.49 11.53 -14.71
N ILE A 144 12.38 10.33 -15.26
CA ILE A 144 11.15 9.54 -15.21
C ILE A 144 10.80 9.20 -13.75
N LEU A 145 11.76 8.69 -12.98
CA LEU A 145 11.55 8.31 -11.58
C LEU A 145 11.10 9.51 -10.74
N VAL A 146 11.81 10.64 -10.83
CA VAL A 146 11.46 11.86 -10.09
C VAL A 146 10.11 12.40 -10.52
N ARG A 147 9.79 12.36 -11.82
CA ARG A 147 8.47 12.77 -12.33
C ARG A 147 7.34 11.90 -11.79
N ASP A 148 7.54 10.59 -11.76
CA ASP A 148 6.53 9.65 -11.25
C ASP A 148 6.33 9.84 -9.74
N VAL A 149 7.40 10.09 -8.98
CA VAL A 149 7.33 10.45 -7.56
C VAL A 149 6.63 11.80 -7.36
N LEU A 150 6.89 12.80 -8.20
CA LEU A 150 6.19 14.10 -8.16
C LEU A 150 4.68 13.99 -8.34
N CYS A 151 4.20 12.94 -8.99
CA CYS A 151 2.77 12.67 -9.17
C CYS A 151 2.12 11.97 -7.96
N THR A 152 2.88 11.69 -6.89
CA THR A 152 2.35 11.09 -5.66
C THR A 152 1.56 12.11 -4.82
N VAL A 153 0.59 11.62 -4.06
CA VAL A 153 -0.35 12.49 -3.33
C VAL A 153 0.30 13.09 -2.09
N GLU A 154 1.30 12.41 -1.54
CA GLU A 154 2.12 12.86 -0.42
C GLU A 154 2.82 14.20 -0.71
N LEU A 155 3.09 14.51 -1.98
CA LEU A 155 3.75 15.74 -2.41
C LEU A 155 2.79 16.80 -2.96
N ALA A 156 1.48 16.50 -3.02
CA ALA A 156 0.47 17.36 -3.66
C ALA A 156 0.28 18.71 -2.94
N GLU A 157 0.49 18.75 -1.63
CA GLU A 157 0.26 19.95 -0.81
C GLU A 157 1.49 20.86 -0.70
N LEU A 158 2.67 20.35 -1.05
CA LEU A 158 3.95 21.06 -0.94
C LEU A 158 4.09 22.18 -1.99
N ASP A 159 4.95 23.16 -1.71
CA ASP A 159 5.33 24.12 -2.74
C ASP A 159 6.12 23.42 -3.86
N ARG A 160 6.09 23.95 -5.09
CA ARG A 160 6.67 23.26 -6.25
C ARG A 160 8.15 22.87 -6.08
N ASN A 161 8.93 23.74 -5.42
CA ASN A 161 10.35 23.46 -5.19
C ASN A 161 10.55 22.46 -4.06
N GLU A 162 9.75 22.55 -3.00
CA GLU A 162 9.75 21.61 -1.88
C GLU A 162 9.30 20.21 -2.32
N ALA A 163 8.29 20.15 -3.20
CA ALA A 163 7.81 18.91 -3.81
C ALA A 163 8.90 18.28 -4.68
N LEU A 164 9.64 19.08 -5.45
CA LEU A 164 10.75 18.57 -6.27
C LEU A 164 11.90 18.06 -5.40
N GLU A 165 12.32 18.83 -4.40
CA GLU A 165 13.39 18.43 -3.47
C GLU A 165 13.00 17.15 -2.71
N SER A 166 11.75 17.08 -2.24
CA SER A 166 11.20 15.90 -1.57
C SER A 166 11.09 14.71 -2.52
N ALA A 167 10.70 14.92 -3.78
CA ALA A 167 10.62 13.87 -4.78
C ALA A 167 12.01 13.30 -5.10
N GLU A 168 13.02 14.14 -5.26
CA GLU A 168 14.40 13.69 -5.48
C GLU A 168 14.96 12.93 -4.27
N SER A 169 14.71 13.44 -3.06
CA SER A 169 15.10 12.76 -1.82
C SER A 169 14.43 11.39 -1.69
N PHE A 170 13.12 11.31 -1.94
CA PHE A 170 12.38 10.06 -1.90
C PHE A 170 12.84 9.08 -2.99
N ALA A 171 13.04 9.58 -4.21
CA ALA A 171 13.57 8.79 -5.32
C ALA A 171 14.95 8.20 -4.99
N ARG A 172 15.85 8.97 -4.38
CA ARG A 172 17.14 8.45 -3.88
C ARG A 172 16.93 7.39 -2.81
N ALA A 173 16.10 7.64 -1.81
CA ALA A 173 15.83 6.69 -0.73
C ALA A 173 15.31 5.35 -1.25
N VAL A 174 14.42 5.36 -2.26
CA VAL A 174 13.92 4.16 -2.92
C VAL A 174 15.06 3.36 -3.56
N MET A 175 16.03 4.02 -4.18
CA MET A 175 17.19 3.37 -4.79
C MET A 175 18.17 2.76 -3.77
N PHE A 176 18.11 3.20 -2.50
CA PHE A 176 18.89 2.61 -1.41
C PHE A 176 18.19 1.42 -0.74
N MET A 177 16.93 1.12 -1.06
CA MET A 177 16.27 -0.07 -0.55
C MET A 177 16.91 -1.33 -1.14
N THR A 178 17.14 -2.34 -0.28
CA THR A 178 17.85 -3.58 -0.62
C THR A 178 17.23 -4.33 -1.81
N GLY A 179 15.91 -4.25 -1.98
CA GLY A 179 15.20 -4.86 -3.10
C GLY A 179 15.47 -4.22 -4.47
N TYR A 180 16.05 -3.02 -4.50
CA TYR A 180 16.38 -2.28 -5.73
C TYR A 180 17.87 -1.98 -5.85
N GLN A 181 18.68 -2.54 -4.96
CA GLN A 181 20.12 -2.29 -4.94
C GLN A 181 20.75 -2.65 -6.29
N ASP A 182 21.51 -1.72 -6.85
CA ASP A 182 22.22 -1.86 -8.13
C ASP A 182 21.31 -2.17 -9.35
N THR A 183 20.00 -1.94 -9.24
CA THR A 183 19.03 -2.09 -10.34
C THR A 183 18.25 -0.81 -10.55
N CYS A 184 17.77 -0.56 -11.77
CA CYS A 184 16.90 0.59 -12.04
C CYS A 184 15.46 0.13 -12.27
N LEU A 185 14.53 0.68 -11.49
CA LEU A 185 13.09 0.45 -11.61
C LEU A 185 12.56 0.64 -13.03
N VAL A 186 13.02 1.68 -13.71
CA VAL A 186 12.61 1.99 -15.09
C VAL A 186 13.16 0.95 -16.07
N CYS A 187 14.42 0.52 -15.91
CA CYS A 187 14.99 -0.57 -16.70
C CYS A 187 14.18 -1.86 -16.51
N THR A 188 13.85 -2.23 -15.27
CA THR A 188 13.10 -3.45 -14.96
C THR A 188 11.68 -3.39 -15.50
N ALA A 189 11.00 -2.25 -15.40
CA ALA A 189 9.65 -2.08 -15.92
C ALA A 189 9.61 -2.23 -17.45
N ARG A 190 10.59 -1.62 -18.16
CA ARG A 190 10.70 -1.72 -19.63
C ARG A 190 11.08 -3.13 -20.09
N ALA A 191 11.92 -3.84 -19.36
CA ALA A 191 12.28 -5.23 -19.70
C ALA A 191 11.08 -6.19 -19.60
N ASN A 192 10.11 -5.90 -18.73
CA ASN A 192 8.91 -6.70 -18.52
C ASN A 192 7.73 -6.32 -19.43
N GLN A 193 7.89 -5.31 -20.30
CA GLN A 193 6.90 -4.87 -21.28
C GLN A 193 7.55 -4.86 -22.68
N PRO A 194 7.70 -6.03 -23.33
CA PRO A 194 8.30 -6.14 -24.67
C PRO A 194 7.43 -5.50 -25.76
#